data_AF-A0A950NMW8-F1
#
_entry.id   AF-A0A950NMW8-F1
#
_cell.length_a   1.000
_cell.length_b   1.000
_cell.length_c   1.000
_cell.angle_alpha   90.00
_cell.angle_beta   90.00
_cell.angle_gamma   90.00
#
_symmetry.space_group_name_H-M   'P 1'
#
loop_
_entity.id
_entity.type
_entity.pdbx_description
1 polymer ?
#
loop_
_entity_poly.entity_id
_entity_poly.type
_entity_poly.pdbx_seq_one_letter_code
_entity_poly.pdbx_strand_id
1 'polypeptide(L)'
;MPEPQNPIVAMAEKIRARRDLGAAIDSATADAAAPSGDDAAARFAALSDVLAVGAKRLNSILGTRTGVTFVRLENPPRVRLRFRDQRIALDLDAARQLVLVTGGGLDGEYQFVGADAPALMNLSKFSTDEGYRDALTGSDFLKTVAADAQLPRPAHLDEPGPMRF
;
A
#
# COMPACT_ATOMS: atom_id res chain seq x y z
N MET A 1 0.28 -31.45 -20.65
CA MET A 1 0.06 -31.17 -19.22
C MET A 1 1.29 -30.40 -18.74
N PRO A 2 1.20 -29.11 -18.38
CA PRO A 2 2.35 -28.42 -17.80
C PRO A 2 2.71 -29.08 -16.46
N GLU A 3 3.98 -29.41 -16.26
CA GLU A 3 4.46 -30.07 -15.05
C GLU A 3 4.15 -29.22 -13.80
N PRO A 4 3.79 -29.86 -12.67
CA PRO A 4 3.57 -29.14 -11.43
C PRO A 4 4.91 -28.53 -10.97
N GLN A 5 4.99 -27.19 -11.05
CA GLN A 5 6.14 -26.40 -10.63
C GLN A 5 6.51 -26.78 -9.19
N ASN A 6 7.80 -27.06 -8.96
CA ASN A 6 8.30 -27.45 -7.63
C ASN A 6 7.86 -26.41 -6.58
N PRO A 7 7.23 -26.83 -5.46
CA PRO A 7 6.68 -25.91 -4.46
C PRO A 7 7.72 -24.95 -3.87
N ILE A 8 8.99 -25.35 -3.80
CA ILE A 8 10.10 -24.50 -3.34
C ILE A 8 10.36 -23.36 -4.33
N VAL A 9 10.35 -23.67 -5.64
CA VAL A 9 10.56 -22.67 -6.70
C VAL A 9 9.40 -21.69 -6.76
N ALA A 10 8.15 -22.18 -6.65
CA ALA A 10 6.96 -21.33 -6.59
C ALA A 10 6.98 -20.39 -5.38
N MET A 11 7.46 -20.86 -4.22
CA MET A 11 7.61 -20.02 -3.03
C MET A 11 8.74 -18.97 -3.19
N ALA A 12 9.88 -19.36 -3.76
CA ALA A 12 10.99 -18.44 -4.02
C ALA A 12 10.60 -17.34 -5.01
N GLU A 13 9.88 -17.68 -6.08
CA GLU A 13 9.31 -16.72 -7.03
C GLU A 13 8.34 -15.77 -6.33
N LYS A 14 7.42 -16.28 -5.49
CA LYS A 14 6.48 -15.45 -4.73
C LYS A 14 7.20 -14.45 -3.81
N ILE A 15 8.28 -14.87 -3.15
CA ILE A 15 9.08 -13.99 -2.28
C ILE A 15 9.77 -12.89 -3.10
N ARG A 16 10.40 -13.26 -4.22
CA ARG A 16 11.06 -12.30 -5.11
C ARG A 16 10.08 -11.28 -5.69
N ALA A 17 8.94 -11.77 -6.17
CA ALA A 17 7.88 -10.98 -6.74
C ALA A 17 7.33 -9.97 -5.70
N ARG A 18 7.12 -10.39 -4.44
CA ARG A 18 6.76 -9.48 -3.34
C ARG A 18 7.82 -8.41 -3.08
N ARG A 19 9.10 -8.77 -3.13
CA ARG A 19 10.21 -7.82 -2.94
C ARG A 19 10.25 -6.76 -4.05
N ASP A 20 10.10 -7.19 -5.30
CA ASP A 20 10.11 -6.30 -6.46
C ASP A 20 8.90 -5.35 -6.44
N LEU A 21 7.73 -5.84 -6.01
CA LEU A 21 6.54 -5.01 -5.79
C LEU A 21 6.78 -3.96 -4.70
N GLY A 22 7.35 -4.37 -3.57
CA GLY A 22 7.70 -3.46 -2.47
C GLY A 22 8.64 -2.36 -2.92
N ALA A 23 9.71 -2.72 -3.64
CA ALA A 23 10.65 -1.75 -4.20
C ALA A 23 10.01 -0.79 -5.22
N ALA A 24 9.07 -1.29 -6.03
CA ALA A 24 8.34 -0.46 -6.98
C ALA A 24 7.39 0.53 -6.30
N ILE A 25 6.77 0.15 -5.17
CA ILE A 25 5.96 1.06 -4.34
C ILE A 25 6.87 2.11 -3.72
N ASP A 26 7.96 1.69 -3.07
CA ASP A 26 8.90 2.60 -2.41
C ASP A 26 9.46 3.64 -3.38
N SER A 27 9.90 3.21 -4.56
CA SER A 27 10.37 4.10 -5.62
C SER A 27 9.29 5.06 -6.11
N ALA A 28 8.03 4.63 -6.20
CA ALA A 28 6.95 5.50 -6.65
C ALA A 28 6.52 6.53 -5.60
N THR A 29 6.75 6.24 -4.32
CA THR A 29 6.38 7.12 -3.20
C THR A 29 7.55 7.96 -2.67
N ALA A 30 8.77 7.71 -3.13
CA ALA A 30 9.99 8.38 -2.66
C ALA A 30 10.01 9.90 -2.89
N ASP A 31 9.44 10.36 -4.00
CA ASP A 31 9.41 11.79 -4.37
C ASP A 31 8.18 12.53 -3.82
N ALA A 32 7.40 11.88 -2.95
CA ALA A 32 6.22 12.52 -2.38
C ALA A 32 6.62 13.75 -1.55
N ALA A 33 6.02 14.90 -1.84
CA ALA A 33 6.30 16.13 -1.13
C ALA A 33 6.01 15.97 0.37
N ALA A 34 6.97 16.38 1.20
CA ALA A 34 6.78 16.49 2.63
C ALA A 34 5.61 17.46 2.90
N PRO A 35 4.63 17.08 3.75
CA PRO A 35 3.51 17.96 4.05
C PRO A 35 4.01 19.22 4.75
N SER A 36 3.74 20.40 4.16
CA SER A 36 4.08 21.68 4.80
C SER A 36 3.02 22.02 5.86
N GLY A 37 3.29 21.64 7.11
CA GLY A 37 2.53 22.07 8.30
C GLY A 37 2.13 20.95 9.26
N ASP A 38 1.67 21.35 10.45
CA ASP A 38 1.13 20.45 11.49
C ASP A 38 -0.37 20.19 11.36
N ASP A 39 -1.02 20.75 10.34
CA ASP A 39 -2.45 20.53 10.09
C ASP A 39 -2.72 19.11 9.57
N ALA A 40 -3.55 18.35 10.29
CA ALA A 40 -3.93 17.00 9.90
C ALA A 40 -4.64 16.96 8.54
N ALA A 41 -5.35 18.01 8.13
CA ALA A 41 -5.99 18.06 6.82
C ALA A 41 -4.95 18.12 5.68
N ALA A 42 -3.94 18.96 5.81
CA ALA A 42 -2.82 19.04 4.86
C ALA A 42 -2.02 17.72 4.81
N ARG A 43 -1.75 17.12 5.98
CA ARG A 43 -1.07 15.82 6.06
C ARG A 43 -1.90 14.68 5.48
N PHE A 44 -3.22 14.71 5.67
CA PHE A 44 -4.13 13.74 5.06
C PHE A 44 -4.21 13.90 3.54
N ALA A 45 -4.19 15.14 3.03
CA ALA A 45 -4.10 15.39 1.60
C ALA A 45 -2.80 14.81 1.02
N ALA A 46 -1.65 15.08 1.63
CA ALA A 46 -0.36 14.53 1.21
C ALA A 46 -0.34 12.99 1.26
N LEU A 47 -0.87 12.38 2.33
CA LEU A 47 -1.02 10.92 2.43
C LEU A 47 -1.90 10.39 1.29
N SER A 48 -3.01 11.04 0.98
CA SER A 48 -3.91 10.62 -0.08
C SER A 48 -3.25 10.70 -1.47
N ASP A 49 -2.36 11.67 -1.69
CA ASP A 49 -1.59 11.80 -2.94
C ASP A 49 -0.56 10.67 -3.07
N VAL A 50 0.16 10.34 -2.00
CA VAL A 50 1.06 9.17 -1.93
C VAL A 50 0.31 7.89 -2.28
N LEU A 51 -0.85 7.68 -1.66
CA LEU A 51 -1.70 6.51 -1.90
C LEU A 51 -2.20 6.47 -3.35
N ALA A 52 -2.56 7.60 -3.94
CA ALA A 52 -3.00 7.69 -5.33
C ALA A 52 -1.87 7.32 -6.31
N VAL A 53 -0.67 7.85 -6.11
CA VAL A 53 0.52 7.56 -6.94
C VAL A 53 0.89 6.09 -6.83
N GLY A 54 0.98 5.56 -5.62
CA GLY A 54 1.32 4.16 -5.40
C GLY A 54 0.24 3.20 -5.89
N ALA A 55 -1.05 3.53 -5.75
CA ALA A 55 -2.14 2.75 -6.34
C ALA A 55 -2.08 2.74 -7.88
N LYS A 56 -1.76 3.87 -8.52
CA LYS A 56 -1.54 3.93 -9.98
C LYS A 56 -0.37 3.05 -10.39
N ARG A 57 0.73 3.04 -9.63
CA ARG A 57 1.87 2.15 -9.89
C ARG A 57 1.49 0.68 -9.73
N LEU A 58 0.78 0.33 -8.65
CA LEU A 58 0.26 -1.03 -8.45
C LEU A 58 -0.63 -1.47 -9.61
N ASN A 59 -1.52 -0.60 -10.09
CA ASN A 59 -2.39 -0.89 -11.24
C ASN A 59 -1.61 -1.10 -12.54
N SER A 60 -0.49 -0.40 -12.72
CA SER A 60 0.38 -0.63 -13.89
C SER A 60 1.06 -2.01 -13.85
N ILE A 61 1.29 -2.57 -12.67
CA ILE A 61 1.96 -3.86 -12.48
C ILE A 61 0.93 -5.01 -12.49
N LEU A 62 -0.19 -4.84 -11.78
CA LEU A 62 -1.21 -5.87 -11.60
C LEU A 62 -2.24 -5.88 -12.73
N GLY A 63 -2.31 -4.84 -13.55
CA GLY A 63 -3.32 -4.69 -14.60
C GLY A 63 -4.69 -4.27 -14.06
N THR A 64 -5.57 -3.83 -14.96
CA THR A 64 -6.88 -3.22 -14.62
C THR A 64 -7.89 -4.17 -13.98
N ARG A 65 -7.79 -5.49 -14.23
CA ARG A 65 -8.72 -6.50 -13.69
C ARG A 65 -8.41 -6.92 -12.25
N THR A 66 -7.15 -6.77 -11.84
CA THR A 66 -6.63 -7.17 -10.52
C THR A 66 -6.04 -5.98 -9.77
N GLY A 67 -6.37 -4.76 -10.20
CA GLY A 67 -5.86 -3.52 -9.64
C GLY A 67 -6.52 -3.10 -8.33
N VAL A 68 -5.89 -2.14 -7.68
CA VAL A 68 -6.40 -1.37 -6.55
C VAL A 68 -7.36 -0.29 -7.06
N THR A 69 -8.56 -0.24 -6.48
CA THR A 69 -9.46 0.89 -6.64
C THR A 69 -9.16 1.91 -5.56
N PHE A 70 -8.87 3.14 -5.95
CA PHE A 70 -8.64 4.27 -5.05
C PHE A 70 -9.73 5.31 -5.27
N VAL A 71 -10.36 5.76 -4.19
CA VAL A 71 -11.36 6.82 -4.19
C VAL A 71 -11.01 7.83 -3.11
N ARG A 72 -10.93 9.10 -3.50
CA ARG A 72 -10.78 10.25 -2.60
C ARG A 72 -12.08 11.04 -2.60
N LEU A 73 -12.58 11.37 -1.42
CA LEU A 73 -13.71 12.26 -1.19
C LEU A 73 -13.20 13.49 -0.45
N GLU A 74 -13.64 14.68 -0.85
CA GLU A 74 -13.10 15.92 -0.31
C GLU A 74 -13.95 16.49 0.85
N ASN A 75 -15.25 16.22 0.87
CA ASN A 75 -16.19 16.82 1.83
C ASN A 75 -17.15 15.77 2.42
N PRO A 76 -16.89 15.24 3.63
CA PRO A 76 -15.65 15.38 4.42
C PRO A 76 -14.47 14.60 3.81
N PRO A 77 -13.20 14.90 4.19
CA PRO A 77 -12.03 14.23 3.65
C PRO A 77 -12.01 12.75 3.99
N ARG A 78 -12.10 11.89 2.97
CA ARG A 78 -12.09 10.43 3.12
C ARG A 78 -11.30 9.79 1.99
N VAL A 79 -10.63 8.68 2.29
CA VAL A 79 -9.97 7.83 1.31
C VAL A 79 -10.53 6.43 1.44
N ARG A 80 -10.86 5.81 0.32
CA ARG A 80 -11.31 4.43 0.24
C ARG A 80 -10.40 3.68 -0.72
N LEU A 81 -9.83 2.59 -0.24
CA LEU A 81 -8.98 1.67 -0.98
C LEU A 81 -9.68 0.33 -1.05
N ARG A 82 -9.72 -0.27 -2.24
CA ARG A 82 -10.22 -1.62 -2.41
C ARG A 82 -9.24 -2.43 -3.23
N PHE A 83 -8.88 -3.59 -2.72
CA PHE A 83 -8.07 -4.56 -3.42
C PHE A 83 -8.66 -5.95 -3.19
N ARG A 84 -9.14 -6.58 -4.26
CA ARG A 84 -9.87 -7.86 -4.20
C ARG A 84 -11.02 -7.77 -3.16
N ASP A 85 -10.94 -8.58 -2.11
CA ASP A 85 -11.92 -8.66 -1.02
C ASP A 85 -11.60 -7.70 0.13
N GLN A 86 -10.40 -7.12 0.16
CA GLN A 86 -10.02 -6.14 1.16
C GLN A 86 -10.62 -4.77 0.80
N ARG A 87 -11.30 -4.18 1.76
CA ARG A 87 -11.81 -2.80 1.70
C ARG A 87 -11.24 -2.07 2.89
N ILE A 88 -10.52 -0.99 2.62
CA ILE A 88 -9.90 -0.17 3.65
C ILE A 88 -10.40 1.25 3.49
N ALA A 89 -10.70 1.88 4.60
CA ALA A 89 -11.21 3.22 4.65
C ALA A 89 -10.43 4.06 5.64
N LEU A 90 -10.10 5.27 5.23
CA LEU A 90 -9.46 6.27 6.07
C LEU A 90 -10.38 7.49 6.08
N ASP A 91 -10.88 7.84 7.26
CA ASP A 91 -11.73 9.00 7.45
C ASP A 91 -11.00 10.00 8.36
N LEU A 92 -10.84 11.24 7.90
CA LEU A 92 -10.24 12.29 8.72
C LEU A 92 -11.26 12.85 9.70
N ASP A 93 -10.96 12.75 10.98
CA ASP A 93 -11.59 13.52 12.04
C ASP A 93 -10.78 14.79 12.27
N ALA A 94 -11.14 15.86 11.55
CA ALA A 94 -10.45 17.15 11.64
C ALA A 94 -10.59 17.80 13.03
N ALA A 95 -11.66 17.51 13.77
CA ALA A 95 -11.88 18.06 15.11
C ALA A 95 -10.91 17.45 16.14
N ARG A 96 -10.67 16.14 16.04
CA ARG A 96 -9.72 15.42 16.91
C ARG A 96 -8.30 15.37 16.34
N GLN A 97 -8.09 15.81 15.09
CA GLN A 97 -6.83 15.68 14.35
C GLN A 97 -6.39 14.21 14.20
N LEU A 98 -7.36 13.31 14.03
CA LEU A 98 -7.16 11.86 13.94
C LEU A 98 -7.62 11.32 12.58
N VAL A 99 -7.08 10.17 12.22
CA VAL A 99 -7.53 9.37 11.08
C VAL A 99 -8.12 8.08 11.60
N LEU A 100 -9.40 7.86 11.31
CA LEU A 100 -10.07 6.59 11.59
C LEU A 100 -9.79 5.65 10.43
N VAL A 101 -9.06 4.58 10.70
CA VAL A 101 -8.80 3.53 9.71
C VAL A 101 -9.71 2.34 10.01
N THR A 102 -10.36 1.80 8.98
CA THR A 102 -11.19 0.59 9.10
C THR A 102 -10.92 -0.38 7.96
N GLY A 103 -10.89 -1.67 8.28
CA GLY A 103 -10.64 -2.77 7.36
C GLY A 103 -9.16 -3.12 7.16
N GLY A 104 -8.90 -4.24 6.48
CA GLY A 104 -7.55 -4.72 6.20
C GLY A 104 -6.74 -5.14 7.45
N GLY A 105 -7.39 -5.30 8.61
CA GLY A 105 -6.71 -5.57 9.88
C GLY A 105 -6.00 -4.35 10.48
N LEU A 106 -6.30 -3.15 9.97
CA LEU A 106 -5.73 -1.87 10.39
C LEU A 106 -6.75 -1.02 11.17
N ASP A 107 -7.78 -1.65 11.75
CA ASP A 107 -8.84 -0.95 12.45
C ASP A 107 -8.32 -0.18 13.67
N GLY A 108 -8.59 1.13 13.74
CA GLY A 108 -8.19 1.95 14.88
C GLY A 108 -8.19 3.46 14.64
N GLU A 109 -7.86 4.19 15.70
CA GLU A 109 -7.61 5.64 15.66
C GLU A 109 -6.12 5.89 15.45
N TYR A 110 -5.78 6.67 14.42
CA TYR A 110 -4.40 6.98 14.05
C TYR A 110 -4.15 8.48 14.15
N GLN A 111 -2.93 8.86 14.52
CA GLN A 111 -2.48 10.24 14.55
C GLN A 111 -1.30 10.44 13.59
N PHE A 112 -1.25 11.59 12.93
CA PHE A 112 -0.08 11.96 12.15
C PHE A 112 1.11 12.26 13.06
N VAL A 113 2.26 11.66 12.77
CA VAL A 113 3.53 11.95 13.45
C VAL A 113 4.47 12.73 12.52
N GLY A 114 5.30 13.60 13.10
CA GLY A 114 6.20 14.51 12.39
C GLY A 114 7.40 13.78 11.78
N ALA A 115 7.17 13.03 10.72
CA ALA A 115 8.20 12.46 9.86
C ALA A 115 8.28 13.22 8.53
N ASP A 116 9.40 13.10 7.82
CA ASP A 116 9.63 13.70 6.50
C ASP A 116 8.57 13.27 5.45
N ALA A 117 7.90 12.14 5.70
CA ALA A 117 6.76 11.64 4.93
C ALA A 117 5.52 11.51 5.83
N PRO A 118 4.29 11.64 5.29
CA PRO A 118 3.08 11.48 6.08
C PRO A 118 3.00 10.04 6.63
N ALA A 119 3.08 9.91 7.95
CA ALA A 119 3.06 8.65 8.65
C ALA A 119 1.99 8.65 9.74
N LEU A 120 1.30 7.52 9.89
CA LEU A 120 0.18 7.32 10.80
C LEU A 120 0.59 6.41 11.97
N MET A 121 0.45 6.91 13.19
CA MET A 121 0.71 6.15 14.41
C MET A 121 -0.61 5.68 15.02
N ASN A 122 -0.75 4.38 15.28
CA ASN A 122 -1.96 3.86 15.93
C ASN A 122 -1.94 4.19 17.43
N LEU A 123 -2.96 4.92 17.90
CA LEU A 123 -3.05 5.36 19.30
C LEU A 123 -3.24 4.20 20.29
N SER A 124 -3.85 3.09 19.87
CA SER A 124 -3.98 1.92 20.73
C SER A 124 -2.64 1.22 21.02
N LYS A 125 -1.62 1.47 20.20
CA LYS A 125 -0.26 0.92 20.35
C LYS A 125 0.71 1.88 21.04
N PHE A 126 0.24 3.08 21.42
CA PHE A 126 1.06 4.17 21.93
C PHE A 126 1.76 3.86 23.27
N SER A 127 1.30 2.86 24.03
CA SER A 127 1.90 2.43 25.32
C SER A 127 2.97 1.35 25.22
N THR A 128 3.45 1.01 24.01
CA THR A 128 4.52 0.02 23.83
C THR A 128 5.66 0.61 23.01
N ASP A 129 6.91 0.34 23.41
CA ASP A 129 8.11 0.74 22.65
C ASP A 129 8.11 0.23 21.21
N GLU A 130 7.43 -0.89 20.94
CA GLU A 130 7.19 -1.43 19.59
C GLU A 130 6.26 -0.52 18.77
N GLY A 131 5.25 0.09 19.40
CA GLY A 131 4.31 0.99 18.74
C GLY A 131 4.99 2.20 18.10
N TYR A 132 5.99 2.79 18.77
CA TYR A 132 6.74 3.96 18.25
C TYR A 132 7.58 3.65 17.00
N ARG A 133 7.93 2.37 16.75
CA ARG A 133 8.70 1.94 15.56
C ARG A 133 7.83 1.61 14.35
N ASP A 134 6.51 1.57 14.52
CA ASP A 134 5.55 1.08 13.52
C ASP A 134 4.68 2.21 12.93
N ALA A 135 5.24 3.42 12.77
CA ALA A 135 4.53 4.49 12.08
C ALA A 135 4.21 4.05 10.64
N LEU A 136 2.92 3.94 10.32
CA LEU A 136 2.45 3.42 9.04
C LEU A 136 2.58 4.51 7.98
N THR A 137 3.58 4.41 7.13
CA THR A 137 3.76 5.31 5.99
C THR A 137 2.78 4.95 4.86
N GLY A 138 2.59 5.86 3.90
CA GLY A 138 1.78 5.56 2.71
C GLY A 138 2.29 4.37 1.89
N SER A 139 3.60 4.13 1.84
CA SER A 139 4.17 2.96 1.16
C SER A 139 3.90 1.67 1.94
N ASP A 140 4.05 1.69 3.26
CA ASP A 140 3.75 0.52 4.12
C ASP A 140 2.27 0.16 4.08
N PHE A 141 1.39 1.16 4.00
CA PHE A 141 -0.03 0.97 3.79
C PHE A 141 -0.30 0.19 2.50
N LEU A 142 0.28 0.62 1.38
CA LEU A 142 0.10 -0.02 0.08
C LEU A 142 0.71 -1.43 0.02
N LYS A 143 1.87 -1.65 0.67
CA LYS A 143 2.46 -2.97 0.81
C LYS A 143 1.55 -3.92 1.60
N THR A 144 0.90 -3.41 2.64
CA THR A 144 -0.06 -4.17 3.45
C THR A 144 -1.29 -4.55 2.60
N VAL A 145 -1.85 -3.60 1.85
CA VAL A 145 -2.98 -3.85 0.94
C VAL A 145 -2.63 -4.86 -0.15
N ALA A 146 -1.42 -4.75 -0.71
CA ALA A 146 -0.96 -5.59 -1.80
C ALA A 146 -0.25 -6.88 -1.33
N ALA A 147 -0.26 -7.20 -0.04
CA ALA A 147 0.45 -8.35 0.52
C ALA A 147 0.05 -9.67 -0.17
N ASP A 148 -1.24 -9.80 -0.52
CA ASP A 148 -1.80 -10.98 -1.18
C ASP A 148 -1.90 -10.84 -2.71
N ALA A 149 -1.34 -9.77 -3.28
CA ALA A 149 -1.29 -9.62 -4.73
C ALA A 149 -0.50 -10.77 -5.36
N GLN A 150 -1.15 -11.49 -6.29
CA GLN A 150 -0.45 -12.40 -7.18
C GLN A 150 -0.01 -11.59 -8.38
N LEU A 151 1.30 -11.54 -8.59
CA LEU A 151 1.86 -10.86 -9.74
C LEU A 151 1.56 -11.66 -11.00
N PRO A 152 1.20 -10.98 -12.11
CA PRO A 152 1.03 -11.67 -13.38
C PRO A 152 2.33 -12.39 -13.74
N ARG A 153 2.21 -13.61 -14.28
CA ARG A 153 3.36 -14.37 -14.74
C ARG A 153 4.10 -13.53 -15.79
N PRO A 154 5.42 -13.36 -15.68
CA PRO A 154 6.18 -12.61 -16.67
C PRO A 154 6.03 -13.23 -18.07
N ALA A 155 5.72 -12.41 -19.08
CA ALA A 155 5.46 -12.87 -20.44
C ALA A 155 6.63 -13.67 -21.07
N HIS A 156 7.87 -13.41 -20.64
CA HIS A 156 9.07 -14.11 -21.12
C HIS A 156 9.17 -15.58 -20.67
N LEU A 157 8.28 -16.05 -19.77
CA LEU A 157 8.17 -17.45 -19.39
C LEU A 157 7.10 -18.21 -20.20
N ASP A 158 6.29 -17.50 -20.99
CA ASP A 158 5.29 -18.10 -21.89
C ASP A 158 5.81 -18.21 -23.34
N GLU A 159 6.95 -17.57 -23.64
CA GLU A 159 7.65 -17.79 -24.90
C GLU A 159 8.41 -19.12 -24.84
N PRO A 160 8.25 -20.02 -25.83
CA PRO A 160 9.10 -21.19 -25.96
C PRO A 160 10.55 -20.71 -26.04
N GLY A 161 11.34 -21.01 -25.00
CA GLY A 161 12.76 -20.69 -24.99
C GLY A 161 13.45 -21.26 -26.24
N PRO A 162 14.58 -20.67 -26.66
CA PRO A 162 15.29 -21.09 -27.86
C PRO A 162 15.95 -22.46 -27.65
N MET A 163 15.16 -23.54 -27.71
CA MET A 163 15.65 -24.89 -27.96
C MET A 163 14.82 -25.47 -29.10
N ARG A 164 15.26 -25.14 -30.33
CA ARG A 164 15.04 -25.99 -31.49
C ARG A 164 16.14 -27.05 -31.47
N PHE A 165 15.78 -28.30 -31.17
CA PHE A 165 16.55 -29.48 -31.58
C PHE A 165 15.90 -30.05 -32.83
#